data_AF-D1CGK2-F1
#
_entry.id   AF-D1CGK2-F1
#
_cell.length_a   1.000
_cell.length_b   1.000
_cell.length_c   1.000
_cell.angle_alpha   90.00
_cell.angle_beta   90.00
_cell.angle_gamma   90.00
#
_symmetry.space_group_name_H-M   'P 1'
#
loop_
_entity.id
_entity.type
_entity.pdbx_description
1 polymer ?
#
loop_
_entity_poly.entity_id
_entity_poly.type
_entity_poly.pdbx_seq_one_letter_code
_entity_poly.pdbx_strand_id
1 'polypeptide(L)' 'MQGLRARGGFEVSVRWQGGRLASAEIRTLRDGLCRVRCSDRFDVRLDGAPVEVRWEEDGVAGFRCLAGLTYELRALEGAN' A
#
# COMPACT_ATOMS: atom_id res chain seq x y z
N MET A 1 9.25 0.93 14.54
CA MET A 1 8.25 -0.01 15.07
C MET A 1 7.41 -0.52 13.92
N GLN A 2 7.76 -1.70 13.39
CA GLN A 2 7.18 -2.30 12.18
C GLN A 2 6.21 -3.41 12.58
N GLY A 3 5.05 -3.46 11.92
CA GLY A 3 4.13 -4.61 11.97
C GLY A 3 2.73 -4.26 12.46
N LEU A 4 1.94 -3.57 11.64
CA LEU A 4 0.48 -3.73 11.73
C LEU A 4 0.17 -5.06 11.04
N ARG A 5 -0.19 -6.09 11.83
CA ARG A 5 -0.70 -7.36 11.28
C ARG A 5 -2.08 -7.12 10.69
N ALA A 6 -2.16 -6.93 9.38
CA ALA A 6 -3.41 -6.96 8.65
C ALA A 6 -3.95 -8.40 8.67
N ARG A 7 -5.14 -8.63 9.23
CA ARG A 7 -5.80 -9.94 9.19
C ARG A 7 -6.07 -10.31 7.72
N GLY A 8 -5.56 -11.44 7.23
CA GLY A 8 -5.92 -11.97 5.90
C GLY A 8 -4.80 -12.43 4.97
N GLY A 9 -3.52 -12.40 5.39
CA GLY A 9 -2.40 -12.90 4.56
C GLY A 9 -1.48 -11.81 4.00
N PHE A 10 -1.39 -10.68 4.70
CA PHE A 10 -0.51 -9.59 4.34
C PHE A 10 0.30 -9.16 5.57
N GLU A 11 1.61 -8.96 5.38
CA GLU A 11 2.44 -8.30 6.39
C GLU A 11 2.64 -6.86 5.94
N VAL A 12 2.28 -5.89 6.79
CA VAL A 12 2.35 -4.47 6.46
C VAL A 12 3.30 -3.76 7.42
N SER A 13 4.29 -3.09 6.85
CA SER A 13 5.17 -2.15 7.55
C SER A 13 4.82 -0.74 7.10
N VAL A 14 4.44 0.14 8.02
CA VAL A 14 4.09 1.53 7.68
C VAL A 14 5.03 2.50 8.38
N ARG A 15 5.48 3.51 7.65
CA ARG A 15 6.20 4.67 8.14
C ARG A 15 5.30 5.89 8.02
N TRP A 16 5.13 6.57 9.13
CA TRP A 16 4.34 7.78 9.25
C TRP A 16 5.26 8.97 9.48
N GLN A 17 4.93 10.13 8.91
CA GLN A 17 5.62 11.39 9.18
C GLN A 17 4.57 12.50 9.31
N GLY A 18 4.62 13.27 10.40
CA GLY A 18 3.65 14.34 10.64
C GLY A 18 2.18 13.87 10.72
N GLY A 19 1.94 12.61 11.11
CA GLY A 19 0.59 12.01 11.14
C GLY A 19 0.06 11.54 9.78
N ARG A 20 0.84 11.67 8.71
CA ARG A 20 0.49 11.22 7.35
C ARG A 20 1.32 10.01 6.95
N LEU A 21 0.80 9.25 5.98
CA LEU A 21 1.56 8.16 5.38
C LEU A 21 2.81 8.75 4.72
N ALA A 22 3.99 8.22 5.04
CA ALA A 22 5.22 8.54 4.31
C ALA A 22 5.56 7.41 3.33
N SER A 23 5.64 6.18 3.85
CA SER A 23 5.78 4.98 3.04
C SER A 23 5.17 3.76 3.72
N ALA A 24 4.82 2.75 2.95
CA ALA A 24 4.50 1.43 3.49
C ALA A 24 5.06 0.31 2.61
N GLU A 25 5.36 -0.83 3.21
CA GLU A 25 5.68 -2.07 2.51
C GLU A 25 4.60 -3.10 2.80
N ILE A 26 4.07 -3.70 1.76
CA ILE A 26 3.05 -4.74 1.82
C ILE A 26 3.65 -6.01 1.24
N ARG A 27 3.92 -6.97 2.11
CA ARG A 27 4.30 -8.32 1.72
C ARG A 27 3.05 -9.17 1.55
N THR A 28 2.90 -9.76 0.37
CA THR A 28 1.71 -10.49 -0.03
C THR A 28 1.96 -11.99 0.12
N LEU A 29 1.15 -12.69 0.91
CA LEU A 29 1.31 -14.13 1.12
C LEU A 29 0.43 -14.97 0.18
N ARG A 30 -0.48 -14.33 -0.55
CA ARG A 30 -1.41 -14.95 -1.51
C ARG A 30 -1.59 -14.03 -2.72
N ASP A 31 -1.90 -14.62 -3.86
CA ASP A 31 -2.35 -13.88 -5.03
C ASP A 31 -3.77 -13.34 -4.81
N GLY A 32 -4.10 -12.22 -5.47
CA GLY A 32 -5.44 -11.65 -5.40
C GLY A 32 -5.47 -10.13 -5.54
N LEU A 33 -6.55 -9.54 -5.03
CA LEU A 33 -6.73 -8.10 -4.98
C LEU A 33 -6.34 -7.60 -3.58
N CYS A 34 -5.29 -6.79 -3.51
CA CYS A 34 -4.95 -6.07 -2.28
C CYS A 34 -5.80 -4.80 -2.21
N ARG A 35 -6.47 -4.58 -1.08
CA ARG A 35 -7.23 -3.36 -0.81
C ARG A 35 -6.64 -2.63 0.38
N VAL A 36 -6.31 -1.36 0.18
CA VAL A 36 -5.68 -0.51 1.18
C VAL A 36 -6.55 0.73 1.35
N ARG A 37 -7.08 0.96 2.55
CA ARG A 37 -7.77 2.20 2.88
C ARG A 37 -6.77 3.24 3.36
N CYS A 38 -6.70 4.39 2.70
CA CYS A 38 -5.86 5.50 3.09
C CYS A 38 -6.55 6.83 2.78
N SER A 39 -6.42 7.80 3.68
CA SER A 39 -6.95 9.15 3.49
C SER A 39 -6.16 9.94 2.43
N ASP A 40 -4.85 9.70 2.34
CA ASP A 40 -3.97 10.35 1.38
C ASP A 40 -3.77 9.47 0.13
N ARG A 41 -3.53 10.10 -1.03
CA ARG A 41 -3.17 9.39 -2.26
C ARG A 41 -1.75 8.84 -2.18
N PHE A 42 -1.52 7.69 -2.80
CA PHE A 42 -0.22 7.04 -2.88
C PHE A 42 -0.06 6.30 -4.21
N ASP A 43 1.20 6.07 -4.58
CA ASP A 43 1.62 5.22 -5.69
C ASP A 43 2.05 3.86 -5.12
N VAL A 44 1.84 2.80 -5.91
CA VAL A 44 2.28 1.44 -5.55
C VAL A 44 3.37 1.04 -6.52
N ARG A 45 4.47 0.51 -6.00
CA ARG A 45 5.62 0.06 -6.78
C ARG A 45 5.96 -1.39 -6.47
N LEU A 46 6.35 -2.12 -7.50
CA LEU A 46 6.92 -3.44 -7.42
C LEU A 46 8.32 -3.40 -8.03
N ASP A 47 9.35 -3.65 -7.22
CA ASP A 47 10.75 -3.61 -7.66
C ASP A 47 11.12 -2.29 -8.37
N GLY A 48 10.55 -1.17 -7.89
CA GLY A 48 10.74 0.17 -8.47
C GLY A 48 9.83 0.53 -9.64
N ALA A 49 9.14 -0.45 -10.24
CA ALA A 49 8.18 -0.23 -11.33
C ALA A 49 6.78 0.15 -10.79
N PRO A 50 6.10 1.14 -11.37
CA PRO A 50 4.75 1.51 -10.94
C PRO A 50 3.74 0.41 -11.25
N VAL A 51 2.82 0.18 -10.30
CA VAL A 51 1.73 -0.78 -10.39
C VAL A 51 0.42 -0.01 -10.55
N GLU A 52 -0.46 -0.50 -11.42
CA GLU A 52 -1.76 0.13 -11.60
C GLU A 52 -2.61 0.01 -10.32
N VAL A 53 -3.01 1.16 -9.79
CA VAL A 53 -3.86 1.28 -8.60
C VAL A 53 -5.20 1.87 -9.00
N ARG A 54 -6.27 1.13 -8.72
CA ARG A 54 -7.64 1.62 -8.91
C ARG A 54 -8.16 2.17 -7.59
N TRP A 55 -8.55 3.43 -7.60
CA TRP A 55 -9.12 4.08 -6.42
C TRP A 55 -10.64 4.06 -6.44
N GLU A 56 -11.23 3.78 -5.29
CA GLU A 56 -12.66 3.81 -5.04
C GLU A 56 -13.06 5.07 -4.25
N GLU A 57 -14.35 5.41 -4.26
CA GLU A 57 -14.89 6.66 -3.67
C GLU A 57 -14.68 6.77 -2.16
N ASP A 58 -14.53 5.64 -1.45
CA ASP A 58 -14.36 5.56 0.01
C ASP A 58 -12.88 5.74 0.47
N GLY A 59 -11.99 6.22 -0.41
CA GLY A 59 -10.56 6.32 -0.10
C GLY A 59 -9.87 4.94 0.00
N VAL A 60 -10.40 3.96 -0.72
CA VAL A 60 -9.83 2.61 -0.82
C VAL A 60 -9.11 2.47 -2.15
N ALA A 61 -7.84 2.10 -2.10
CA ALA A 61 -7.04 1.75 -3.27
C ALA A 61 -6.98 0.23 -3.42
N GLY A 62 -7.32 -0.26 -4.61
CA GLY A 62 -7.28 -1.66 -5.00
C GLY A 62 -6.24 -1.90 -6.09
N PHE A 63 -5.35 -2.87 -5.90
CA PHE A 63 -4.39 -3.29 -6.93
C PHE A 63 -4.19 -4.80 -6.90
N ARG A 64 -3.90 -5.39 -8.06
CA ARG A 64 -3.65 -6.83 -8.16
C ARG A 64 -2.25 -7.14 -7.63
N CYS A 65 -2.17 -8.15 -6.77
CA CYS A 65 -0.93 -8.61 -6.20
C CYS A 65 -0.72 -10.11 -6.38
N LEU A 66 0.54 -10.54 -6.40
CA LEU A 66 0.93 -11.95 -6.47
C LEU A 66 1.58 -12.38 -5.15
N ALA A 67 1.41 -13.65 -4.76
CA ALA A 67 2.04 -14.20 -3.57
C ALA A 67 3.57 -14.15 -3.66
N GLY A 68 4.22 -13.87 -2.53
CA GLY A 68 5.68 -13.83 -2.41
C GLY A 68 6.33 -12.51 -2.86
N LEU A 69 5.55 -11.56 -3.37
CA LEU A 69 6.03 -10.25 -3.76
C LEU A 69 5.90 -9.23 -2.62
N THR A 70 6.69 -8.16 -2.72
CA THR A 70 6.63 -7.02 -1.81
C THR A 70 6.35 -5.77 -2.60
N TYR A 71 5.31 -5.07 -2.21
CA TYR A 71 4.86 -3.84 -2.85
C TYR A 71 5.18 -2.66 -1.95
N GLU A 72 5.81 -1.64 -2.51
CA GLU A 72 6.13 -0.40 -1.82
C GLU A 72 5.05 0.65 -2.14
N LEU A 73 4.41 1.17 -1.11
CA LEU A 73 3.51 2.30 -1.18
C LEU A 73 4.29 3.56 -0.84
N ARG A 74 4.21 4.55 -1.72
CA ARG A 74 4.77 5.89 -1.47
C ARG A 74 3.65 6.91 -1.51
N ALA A 75 3.56 7.71 -0.46
CA ALA A 75 2.65 8.84 -0.47
C ALA A 75 2.95 9.71 -1.69
N LEU A 76 1.90 9.99 -2.47
CA LEU A 76 1.97 11.00 -3.50
C LEU A 76 1.77 12.29 -2.72
N GLU A 77 2.83 13.09 -2.62
CA GLU A 77 2.67 14.44 -2.07
C GLU A 77 1.67 15.18 -2.95
N GLY A 78 0.45 15.33 -2.44
CA GLY A 78 -0.51 16.26 -3.01
C GLY A 78 0.07 17.64 -2.82
N ALA A 79 0.49 18.23 -3.93
CA ALA A 79 0.82 19.64 -4.04
C ALA A 79 -0.19 20.46 -3.24
N ASN A 80 0.32 21.18 -2.25
CA ASN A 80 -0.41 22.24 -1.56
C ASN A 80 -0.82 23.34 -2.54
#